data_AF-A0A3D2VXK9-F1
#
_entry.id   AF-A0A3D2VXK9-F1
#
_cell.length_a   1.000
_cell.length_b   1.000
_cell.length_c   1.000
_cell.angle_alpha   90.00
_cell.angle_beta   90.00
_cell.angle_gamma   90.00
#
_symmetry.space_group_name_H-M   'P 1'
#
loop_
_entity.id
_entity.type
_entity.pdbx_description
1 polymer ?
#
loop_
_entity_poly.entity_id
_entity_poly.type
_entity_poly.pdbx_seq_one_letter_code
_entity_poly.pdbx_strand_id
1 'polypeptide(L)'
;MSRLERIVSQYGGILLDNGKRALICGPGHGSKDRSVSLKETEDGRILIHCFSPKDDWRAVRRALAEKGLLDDEAAPTEKRAGKVASPPPVEDKLARAERLWAESRPAPWT
;
A
#
# COMPACT_ATOMS: atom_id res chain seq x y z
N MET A 1 -17.03 13.77 2.84
CA MET A 1 -15.85 13.26 2.11
C MET A 1 -14.91 12.61 3.10
N SER A 2 -14.53 11.36 2.87
CA SER A 2 -13.52 10.64 3.64
C SER A 2 -12.13 11.27 3.45
N ARG A 3 -11.18 10.95 4.34
CA ARG A 3 -9.79 11.41 4.21
C ARG A 3 -9.16 10.95 2.89
N LEU A 4 -9.38 9.68 2.51
CA LEU A 4 -8.88 9.13 1.26
C LEU A 4 -9.54 9.77 0.03
N GLU A 5 -10.83 10.10 0.07
CA GLU A 5 -11.51 10.86 -1.00
C GLU A 5 -10.86 12.23 -1.21
N ARG A 6 -10.54 12.95 -0.13
CA ARG A 6 -9.86 14.25 -0.20
C ARG A 6 -8.47 14.09 -0.82
N ILE A 7 -7.71 13.07 -0.42
CA ILE A 7 -6.38 12.81 -0.97
C ILE A 7 -6.46 12.52 -2.47
N VAL A 8 -7.36 11.62 -2.89
CA VAL A 8 -7.57 11.29 -4.31
C VAL A 8 -8.03 12.50 -5.12
N SER A 9 -8.87 13.38 -4.56
CA SER A 9 -9.26 14.62 -5.26
C SER A 9 -8.10 15.58 -5.53
N GLN A 10 -7.06 15.57 -4.70
CA GLN A 10 -5.90 16.48 -4.84
C GLN A 10 -4.76 15.87 -5.65
N TYR A 11 -4.50 14.57 -5.51
CA TYR A 11 -3.41 13.87 -6.21
C TYR A 11 -3.88 13.17 -7.49
N GLY A 12 -5.18 13.06 -7.69
CA GLY A 12 -5.73 12.09 -8.63
C GLY A 12 -5.60 10.66 -8.10
N GLY A 13 -5.91 9.69 -8.95
CA GLY A 13 -5.87 8.28 -8.61
C GLY A 13 -7.26 7.66 -8.46
N ILE A 14 -7.36 6.58 -7.70
CA ILE A 14 -8.59 5.79 -7.54
C ILE A 14 -8.78 5.33 -6.09
N LEU A 15 -10.04 5.23 -5.68
CA LEU A 15 -10.45 4.57 -4.44
C LEU A 15 -10.70 3.09 -4.70
N LEU A 16 -10.42 2.29 -3.69
CA LEU A 16 -10.58 0.85 -3.68
C LEU A 16 -11.24 0.44 -2.35
N ASP A 17 -11.73 -0.80 -2.28
CA ASP A 17 -12.24 -1.39 -1.04
C ASP A 17 -13.30 -0.49 -0.35
N ASN A 18 -14.29 -0.04 -1.13
CA ASN A 18 -15.34 0.89 -0.70
C ASN A 18 -14.82 2.15 0.02
N GLY A 19 -13.69 2.69 -0.45
CA GLY A 19 -13.09 3.91 0.09
C GLY A 19 -12.11 3.70 1.25
N LYS A 20 -11.81 2.45 1.64
CA LYS A 20 -10.82 2.14 2.69
C LYS A 20 -9.38 2.11 2.19
N ARG A 21 -9.20 2.11 0.87
CA ARG A 21 -7.90 2.10 0.20
C ARG A 21 -7.88 3.08 -0.96
N ALA A 22 -6.70 3.59 -1.28
CA ALA A 22 -6.50 4.42 -2.46
C ALA A 22 -5.20 4.05 -3.17
N LEU A 23 -5.17 4.30 -4.48
CA LEU A 23 -3.94 4.39 -5.26
C LEU A 23 -3.81 5.82 -5.76
N ILE A 24 -2.68 6.45 -5.52
CA ILE A 24 -2.36 7.81 -5.94
C ILE A 24 -1.02 7.86 -6.66
N CYS A 25 -0.73 8.98 -7.32
CA CYS A 25 0.59 9.25 -7.87
C CYS A 25 1.61 9.56 -6.76
N GLY A 26 2.87 9.21 -7.03
CA GLY A 26 4.00 9.68 -6.23
C GLY A 26 4.19 11.20 -6.34
N PRO A 27 4.75 11.87 -5.32
CA PRO A 27 5.15 13.27 -5.42
C PRO A 27 6.09 13.51 -6.61
N GLY A 28 5.76 14.46 -7.48
CA GLY A 28 6.55 14.77 -8.68
C GLY A 28 6.31 13.84 -9.87
N HIS A 29 5.40 12.87 -9.75
CA HIS A 29 4.99 11.99 -10.85
C HIS A 29 3.74 12.51 -11.57
N GLY A 30 3.53 12.03 -12.80
CA GLY A 30 2.35 12.41 -13.59
C GLY A 30 1.04 11.85 -13.03
N SER A 31 -0.09 12.47 -13.37
CA SER A 31 -1.43 12.13 -12.83
C SER A 31 -1.95 10.72 -13.17
N LYS A 32 -1.33 10.03 -14.13
CA LYS A 32 -1.65 8.64 -14.48
C LYS A 32 -0.88 7.61 -13.62
N ASP A 33 0.09 8.07 -12.84
CA ASP A 33 0.87 7.19 -11.98
C ASP A 33 0.05 6.71 -10.77
N ARG A 34 0.24 5.44 -10.41
CA ARG A 34 -0.45 4.74 -9.31
C ARG A 34 0.55 3.97 -8.44
N SER A 35 1.75 4.54 -8.29
CA SER A 35 2.90 3.98 -7.59
C SER A 35 2.78 3.99 -6.06
N VAL A 36 1.79 4.68 -5.50
CA VAL A 36 1.59 4.79 -4.05
C VAL A 36 0.23 4.23 -3.65
N SER A 37 0.23 3.25 -2.75
CA SER A 37 -0.96 2.74 -2.09
C SER A 37 -1.13 3.35 -0.71
N LEU A 38 -2.35 3.80 -0.42
CA LEU A 38 -2.79 4.23 0.89
C LEU A 38 -3.82 3.24 1.43
N LYS A 39 -3.74 2.93 2.71
CA LYS A 39 -4.77 2.17 3.42
C LYS A 39 -5.05 2.82 4.76
N GLU A 40 -6.32 3.09 5.01
CA GLU A 40 -6.77 3.52 6.33
C GLU A 40 -6.87 2.29 7.24
N THR A 41 -6.33 2.45 8.45
CA THR A 41 -6.37 1.42 9.50
C THR A 41 -7.53 1.70 10.45
N GLU A 42 -7.94 0.70 11.21
CA GLU A 42 -9.07 0.82 12.13
C GLU A 42 -8.85 1.88 13.22
N ASP A 43 -7.59 2.17 13.55
CA ASP A 43 -7.21 3.23 14.49
C ASP A 43 -6.96 4.60 13.81
N GLY A 44 -7.42 4.78 12.58
CA GLY A 44 -7.42 6.08 11.88
C GLY A 44 -6.07 6.49 11.28
N ARG A 45 -5.05 5.64 11.35
CA ARG A 45 -3.75 5.89 10.71
C ARG A 45 -3.81 5.56 9.22
N ILE A 46 -2.98 6.25 8.44
CA ILE A 46 -2.77 5.94 7.02
C ILE A 46 -1.47 5.16 6.85
N LEU A 47 -1.57 3.92 6.40
CA LEU A 47 -0.43 3.14 5.93
C LEU A 47 -0.08 3.57 4.50
N ILE A 48 1.18 3.91 4.29
CA ILE A 48 1.72 4.34 3.00
C ILE A 48 2.65 3.25 2.47
N HIS A 49 2.40 2.77 1.25
CA HIS A 49 3.26 1.82 0.57
C HIS A 49 3.62 2.34 -0.83
N CYS A 50 4.91 2.35 -1.14
CA CYS A 50 5.45 2.77 -2.43
C CYS A 50 5.88 1.53 -3.23
N PHE A 51 5.33 1.34 -4.42
CA PHE A 51 5.67 0.23 -5.32
C PHE A 51 6.93 0.50 -6.14
N SER A 52 7.26 1.78 -6.35
CA SER A 52 8.42 2.21 -7.11
C SER A 52 9.60 2.50 -6.17
N PRO A 53 10.83 2.07 -6.52
CA PRO A 53 12.02 2.39 -5.74
C PRO A 53 12.40 3.88 -5.80
N LYS A 54 11.79 4.65 -6.71
CA LYS A 54 11.99 6.11 -6.80
C LYS A 54 11.16 6.88 -5.77
N ASP A 55 10.16 6.24 -5.18
CA ASP A 55 9.24 6.85 -4.23
C ASP A 55 9.64 6.46 -2.79
N ASP A 56 9.87 7.45 -1.93
CA ASP A 56 10.06 7.26 -0.50
C ASP A 56 8.76 7.61 0.24
N TRP A 57 8.25 6.67 1.04
CA TRP A 57 7.05 6.86 1.86
C TRP A 57 7.17 8.08 2.80
N ARG A 58 8.38 8.46 3.22
CA ARG A 58 8.62 9.67 4.01
C ARG A 58 8.35 10.93 3.22
N ALA A 59 8.76 10.96 1.94
CA ALA A 59 8.50 12.07 1.04
C ALA A 59 6.99 12.18 0.74
N VAL A 60 6.32 11.04 0.51
CA VAL A 60 4.86 10.98 0.36
C VAL A 60 4.16 11.53 1.61
N ARG A 61 4.52 11.02 2.80
CA ARG A 61 3.96 11.48 4.08
C ARG A 61 4.11 12.99 4.25
N ARG A 62 5.32 13.51 4.00
CA ARG A 62 5.59 14.95 4.09
C ARG A 62 4.72 15.74 3.12
N ALA A 63 4.63 15.33 1.85
CA ALA A 63 3.82 16.02 0.86
C ALA A 63 2.32 16.04 1.22
N LEU A 64 1.81 14.96 1.80
CA LEU A 64 0.42 14.89 2.28
C LEU A 64 0.21 15.78 3.52
N ALA A 65 1.16 15.80 4.45
CA ALA A 65 1.12 16.65 5.64
C ALA A 65 1.20 18.15 5.29
N GLU A 66 2.09 18.54 4.38
CA GLU A 66 2.23 19.91 3.86
C GLU A 66 0.93 20.44 3.23
N LYS A 67 0.05 19.55 2.74
CA LYS A 67 -1.28 19.88 2.20
C LYS A 67 -2.41 19.78 3.22
N GLY A 68 -2.11 19.50 4.48
CA GLY A 68 -3.10 19.30 5.54
C GLY A 68 -4.00 18.08 5.33
N LEU A 69 -3.50 17.06 4.62
CA LEU A 69 -4.23 15.82 4.34
C LEU A 69 -3.97 14.72 5.38
N LEU A 70 -2.96 14.90 6.22
CA LEU A 70 -2.65 14.07 7.38
C LEU A 70 -2.63 14.95 8.63
N ASP A 71 -3.10 14.42 9.75
CA ASP A 71 -2.96 15.10 11.04
C ASP A 71 -1.51 14.96 11.52
N ASP A 72 -0.97 15.98 12.19
CA ASP A 72 0.42 16.03 12.68
C ASP A 72 0.72 15.11 13.89
N GLU A 73 -0.22 14.25 14.29
CA GLU A 73 -0.09 13.34 15.42
C GLU A 73 0.82 12.15 15.07
N ALA A 74 2.13 12.38 15.13
CA ALA A 74 3.10 11.32 15.35
C ALA A 74 3.21 11.06 16.86
N ALA A 75 2.19 10.43 17.47
CA ALA A 75 2.46 9.68 18.69
C ALA A 75 3.56 8.65 18.35
N PRO A 76 4.67 8.59 19.09
CA PRO A 76 5.72 7.60 18.83
C PRO A 76 5.14 6.21 19.10
N THR A 77 4.58 5.57 18.08
CA THR A 77 4.15 4.19 18.20
C THR A 77 5.40 3.34 18.33
N GLU A 78 5.55 2.69 19.48
CA GLU A 78 6.54 1.66 19.72
C GLU A 78 6.70 0.81 18.47
N LYS A 79 7.95 0.59 18.04
CA LYS A 79 8.25 -0.30 16.92
C LYS A 79 7.73 -1.69 17.29
N ARG A 80 6.52 -2.03 16.87
CA ARG A 80 6.07 -3.43 16.87
C ARG A 80 7.01 -4.15 15.91
N ALA A 81 7.95 -4.91 16.47
CA ALA A 81 8.71 -5.89 15.73
C ALA A 81 7.71 -6.92 15.20
N GLY A 82 7.15 -6.67 14.02
CA GLY A 82 6.42 -7.69 13.29
C GLY A 82 7.37 -8.86 13.13
N LYS A 83 6.92 -10.08 13.47
CA LYS A 83 7.65 -11.30 13.12
C LYS A 83 7.81 -11.29 11.61
N VAL A 84 8.99 -10.93 11.13
CA VAL A 84 9.37 -11.16 9.75
C VAL A 84 9.43 -12.67 9.62
N ALA A 85 8.46 -13.24 8.90
CA ALA A 85 8.50 -14.66 8.58
C ALA A 85 9.85 -14.92 7.91
N SER A 86 10.60 -15.88 8.44
CA SER A 86 11.84 -16.30 7.81
C SER A 86 11.54 -16.66 6.35
N PRO A 87 12.36 -16.20 5.39
CA PRO A 87 12.19 -16.63 4.01
C PRO A 87 12.18 -18.17 3.99
N PRO A 88 11.30 -18.79 3.18
CA PRO A 88 11.33 -20.24 3.06
C PRO A 88 12.72 -20.71 2.64
N PRO A 89 13.11 -21.95 2.98
CA PRO A 89 14.36 -22.52 2.51
C PRO A 89 14.50 -22.33 1.00
N VAL A 90 15.75 -22.20 0.53
CA VAL A 90 16.06 -22.06 -0.89
C VAL A 90 15.61 -23.35 -1.60
N GLU A 91 14.38 -23.33 -2.10
CA GLU A 91 13.79 -24.34 -2.97
C GLU A 91 14.04 -23.91 -4.42
N ASP A 92 14.28 -24.88 -5.30
CA ASP A 92 14.31 -24.63 -6.74
C ASP A 92 12.97 -24.02 -7.18
N LYS A 93 13.01 -22.83 -7.79
CA LYS A 93 11.79 -22.09 -8.18
C LYS A 93 10.94 -22.87 -9.18
N LEU A 94 11.57 -23.65 -10.06
CA LEU A 94 10.89 -24.42 -11.09
C LEU A 94 10.19 -25.62 -10.44
N ALA A 95 10.90 -26.39 -9.61
CA ALA A 95 10.32 -27.53 -8.89
C ALA A 95 9.13 -27.10 -8.01
N ARG A 96 9.23 -25.94 -7.35
CA ARG A 96 8.14 -25.37 -6.56
C ARG A 96 6.93 -25.01 -7.43
N ALA A 97 7.17 -24.36 -8.58
CA ALA A 97 6.10 -23.96 -9.49
C ALA A 97 5.37 -25.19 -10.07
N GLU A 98 6.11 -26.22 -10.48
CA GLU A 98 5.57 -27.48 -11.00
C GLU A 98 4.70 -28.18 -9.95
N ARG A 99 5.18 -28.27 -8.70
CA ARG A 99 4.42 -28.86 -7.60
C ARG A 99 3.11 -28.10 -7.32
N LEU A 100 3.17 -26.78 -7.20
CA LEU A 100 1.97 -25.96 -6.97
C LEU A 100 0.96 -26.08 -8.12
N TRP A 101 1.45 -26.16 -9.36
CA TRP A 101 0.60 -26.35 -10.53
C TRP A 101 -0.09 -27.72 -10.51
N ALA A 102 0.66 -28.79 -10.20
CA ALA A 102 0.13 -30.15 -10.09
C ALA A 102 -0.86 -30.32 -8.93
N GLU A 103 -0.66 -29.60 -7.83
CA GLU A 103 -1.56 -29.58 -6.67
C GLU A 103 -2.83 -28.74 -6.89
N SER A 104 -2.84 -27.88 -7.92
CA SER A 104 -3.96 -26.98 -8.18
C SER A 104 -5.22 -27.73 -8.61
N ARG A 105 -6.38 -27.24 -8.18
CA ARG A 105 -7.70 -27.73 -8.61
C ARG A 105 -8.47 -26.58 -9.24
N PRO A 106 -9.39 -26.86 -10.19
CA PRO A 106 -10.29 -25.85 -10.71
C PRO A 106 -11.00 -25.13 -9.55
N ALA A 107 -11.03 -23.80 -9.60
CA ALA A 107 -11.89 -23.06 -8.70
C ALA A 107 -13.34 -23.49 -8.95
N PRO A 108 -14.15 -23.71 -7.90
CA PRO A 108 -15.58 -23.94 -8.09
C PRO A 108 -16.15 -22.73 -8.82
N TRP A 109 -16.94 -23.00 -9.86
CA TRP A 109 -17.71 -21.95 -10.52
C TRP A 109 -18.82 -21.51 -9.55
N THR A 110 -18.89 -20.21 -9.26
CA THR A 110 -19.99 -19.54 -8.56
C THR A 110 -20.49 -18.39 -9.40
#